data_AF-A0A6I3M470-F1
#
_entry.id   AF-A0A6I3M470-F1
#
_cell.length_a   1.000
_cell.length_b   1.000
_cell.length_c   1.000
_cell.angle_alpha   90.00
_cell.angle_beta   90.00
_cell.angle_gamma   90.00
#
_symmetry.space_group_name_H-M   'P 1'
#
loop_
_entity.id
_entity.type
_entity.pdbx_description
1 polymer ?
#
loop_
_entity_poly.entity_id
_entity_poly.type
_entity_poly.pdbx_seq_one_letter_code
_entity_poly.pdbx_strand_id
1 'polypeptide(L)'
;MARDEAGHGDGNAFTRFFDRVDRVMTPAFESPRMAPEEPDDRSQSGEKPCPLCGHPMFEHRIDESTSNVLLECPTDVRLPEPAASGPLNEFGMPASEERVEKLRRHEGA
;
A
#
# COMPACT_ATOMS: atom_id res chain seq x y z
N MET A 1 -16.04 0.83 -32.82
CA MET A 1 -15.50 -0.42 -33.40
C MET A 1 -14.25 -0.04 -34.18
N ALA A 2 -13.07 -0.10 -33.56
CA ALA A 2 -11.77 0.21 -34.18
C ALA A 2 -10.69 -0.75 -33.63
N ARG A 3 -11.08 -2.01 -33.49
CA ARG A 3 -10.25 -3.14 -33.09
C ARG A 3 -10.32 -4.11 -34.24
N ASP A 4 -9.53 -3.88 -35.28
CA ASP A 4 -9.15 -4.87 -36.30
C ASP A 4 -8.33 -4.13 -37.35
N GLU A 5 -7.00 -4.20 -37.23
CA GLU A 5 -5.97 -4.00 -38.27
C GLU A 5 -4.65 -3.56 -37.62
N ALA A 6 -4.07 -4.44 -36.80
CA ALA A 6 -2.63 -4.41 -36.55
C ALA A 6 -2.01 -5.60 -37.28
N GLY A 7 -1.76 -5.40 -38.58
CA GLY A 7 -1.10 -6.38 -39.44
C GLY A 7 0.30 -6.71 -38.91
N HIS A 8 0.57 -8.01 -38.77
CA HIS A 8 1.88 -8.55 -38.49
C HIS A 8 2.80 -8.34 -39.70
N GLY A 9 3.74 -7.38 -39.62
CA GLY A 9 4.74 -7.19 -40.68
C GLY A 9 5.62 -5.94 -40.52
N ASP A 10 6.83 -6.15 -40.01
CA ASP A 10 8.02 -5.28 -40.09
C ASP A 10 7.93 -3.84 -39.53
N GLY A 11 7.95 -3.73 -38.19
CA GLY A 11 8.04 -2.45 -37.49
C GLY A 11 9.36 -1.71 -37.74
N ASN A 12 9.28 -0.39 -37.98
CA ASN A 12 10.44 0.49 -38.07
C ASN A 12 11.26 0.49 -36.75
N ALA A 13 12.52 0.93 -36.81
CA ALA A 13 13.42 0.92 -35.64
C ALA A 13 12.85 1.70 -34.44
N PHE A 14 12.03 2.70 -34.70
CA PHE A 14 11.34 3.49 -33.68
C PHE A 14 10.29 2.65 -32.94
N THR A 15 9.42 1.92 -33.64
CA THR A 15 8.43 1.01 -33.03
C THR A 15 9.12 -0.08 -32.21
N ARG A 16 10.20 -0.69 -32.73
CA ARG A 16 10.97 -1.71 -32.00
C ARG A 16 11.58 -1.20 -30.70
N PHE A 17 11.95 0.08 -30.65
CA PHE A 17 12.44 0.71 -29.44
C PHE A 17 11.34 0.82 -28.39
N PHE A 18 10.16 1.33 -28.75
CA PHE A 18 9.04 1.44 -27.82
C PHE A 18 8.53 0.08 -27.36
N ASP A 19 8.46 -0.92 -28.24
CA ASP A 19 8.10 -2.29 -27.86
C ASP A 19 9.09 -2.88 -26.84
N ARG A 20 10.38 -2.55 -26.96
CA ARG A 20 11.40 -2.98 -26.00
C ARG A 20 11.25 -2.27 -24.66
N VAL A 21 11.02 -0.96 -24.68
CA VAL A 21 10.80 -0.18 -23.45
C VAL A 21 9.54 -0.65 -22.72
N ASP A 22 8.44 -0.81 -23.45
CA ASP A 22 7.18 -1.31 -22.93
C ASP A 22 7.38 -2.67 -22.25
N ARG A 23 8.00 -3.63 -22.95
CA ARG A 23 8.30 -4.97 -22.41
C ARG A 23 9.15 -4.95 -21.13
N VAL A 24 10.10 -4.01 -21.02
CA VAL A 24 10.94 -3.87 -19.82
C VAL A 24 10.15 -3.25 -18.66
N MET A 25 9.23 -2.35 -18.97
CA MET A 25 8.43 -1.62 -17.97
C MET A 25 7.17 -2.38 -17.54
N THR A 26 6.62 -3.27 -18.37
CA THR A 26 5.39 -4.03 -18.06
C THR A 26 5.40 -4.66 -16.67
N PRO A 27 6.48 -5.34 -16.20
CA PRO A 27 6.47 -5.97 -14.88
C PRO A 27 6.40 -5.00 -13.70
N ALA A 28 6.85 -3.75 -13.89
CA ALA A 28 6.80 -2.72 -12.84
C ALA A 28 5.42 -2.05 -12.72
N PHE A 29 4.67 -2.03 -13.82
CA PHE A 29 3.29 -1.50 -13.89
C PHE A 29 2.23 -2.59 -13.88
N GLU A 30 2.62 -3.86 -13.87
CA GLU A 30 1.69 -4.97 -13.68
C GLU A 30 1.09 -4.81 -12.28
N SER A 31 -0.24 -4.70 -12.23
CA SER A 31 -0.96 -4.67 -10.97
C SER A 31 -0.48 -5.85 -10.11
N PRO A 32 -0.20 -5.63 -8.82
CA PRO A 32 0.16 -6.73 -7.93
C PRO A 32 -0.87 -7.85 -8.10
N ARG A 33 -0.41 -9.11 -8.17
CA ARG A 33 -1.33 -10.25 -8.12
C ARG A 33 -2.06 -10.15 -6.79
N MET A 34 -3.29 -9.63 -6.83
CA MET A 34 -4.18 -9.62 -5.69
C MET A 34 -4.29 -11.07 -5.25
N ALA A 35 -4.01 -11.34 -3.97
CA ALA A 35 -4.30 -12.64 -3.40
C ALA A 35 -5.77 -12.99 -3.70
N PRO A 36 -6.12 -14.27 -3.88
CA PRO A 36 -7.53 -14.65 -3.97
C PRO A 36 -8.26 -14.02 -2.80
N GLU A 37 -9.36 -13.33 -3.09
CA GLU A 37 -10.12 -12.64 -2.05
C GLU A 37 -10.51 -13.69 -1.01
N GLU A 38 -9.86 -13.63 0.15
CA GLU A 38 -10.36 -14.36 1.32
C GLU A 38 -11.81 -13.92 1.51
N PRO A 39 -12.74 -14.84 1.79
CA PRO A 39 -14.14 -14.50 1.94
C PRO A 39 -14.22 -13.32 2.90
N ASP A 40 -14.74 -12.19 2.40
CA ASP A 40 -14.80 -10.90 3.10
C ASP A 40 -15.38 -11.15 4.49
N ASP A 41 -14.49 -11.27 5.47
CA ASP A 41 -14.85 -11.58 6.83
C ASP A 41 -15.32 -10.27 7.48
N ARG A 42 -16.37 -9.70 6.89
CA ARG A 42 -17.05 -8.48 7.35
C ARG A 42 -17.46 -8.63 8.80
N SER A 43 -17.75 -9.87 9.22
CA SER A 43 -18.01 -10.27 10.60
C SER A 43 -16.82 -10.00 11.53
N GLN A 44 -15.57 -10.16 11.08
CA GLN A 44 -14.37 -9.84 11.86
C GLN A 44 -14.02 -8.35 11.90
N SER A 45 -14.54 -7.53 10.98
CA SER A 45 -14.15 -6.12 10.90
C SER A 45 -14.53 -5.32 12.16
N GLY A 46 -15.65 -5.67 12.82
CA GLY A 46 -16.05 -5.07 14.09
C GLY A 46 -15.13 -5.45 15.26
N GLU A 47 -14.57 -6.66 15.24
CA GLU A 47 -13.67 -7.16 16.27
C GLU A 47 -12.24 -6.59 16.16
N LYS A 48 -11.87 -6.04 15.00
CA LYS A 48 -10.56 -5.41 14.82
C LYS A 48 -10.43 -4.20 15.75
N PRO A 49 -9.29 -4.03 16.44
CA PRO A 49 -9.06 -2.88 17.30
C PRO A 49 -8.83 -1.61 16.47
N CYS A 50 -9.38 -0.49 16.92
CA CYS A 50 -9.11 0.84 16.38
C CYS A 50 -7.61 1.16 16.48
N PRO A 51 -6.95 1.61 15.40
CA PRO A 51 -5.53 1.94 15.43
C PRO A 51 -5.21 3.17 16.30
N LEU A 52 -6.22 3.97 16.64
CA LEU A 52 -6.04 5.19 17.44
C LEU A 52 -6.31 4.97 18.93
N CYS A 53 -7.37 4.28 19.31
CA CYS A 53 -7.76 4.12 20.72
C CYS A 53 -7.68 2.67 21.22
N GLY A 54 -7.52 1.68 20.33
CA GLY A 54 -7.45 0.26 20.67
C GLY A 54 -8.80 -0.42 20.95
N HIS A 55 -9.87 0.35 21.13
CA HIS A 55 -11.23 -0.21 21.30
C HIS A 55 -11.70 -0.91 20.02
N PRO A 56 -12.54 -1.95 20.14
CA PRO A 56 -13.06 -2.65 18.96
C PRO A 56 -13.89 -1.71 18.07
N MET A 57 -13.79 -1.90 16.75
CA MET A 57 -14.45 -1.02 15.77
C MET A 57 -15.97 -0.98 15.91
N PHE A 58 -16.62 -2.03 16.43
CA PHE A 58 -18.06 -2.02 16.66
C PHE A 58 -18.53 -1.01 17.74
N GLU A 59 -17.62 -0.51 18.59
CA GLU A 59 -17.94 0.54 19.59
C GLU A 59 -17.92 1.95 18.99
N HIS A 60 -17.47 2.11 17.75
CA HIS A 60 -17.36 3.40 17.09
C HIS A 60 -18.69 3.80 16.44
N ARG A 61 -19.00 5.10 16.48
CA ARG A 61 -20.20 5.65 15.84
C ARG A 61 -19.84 6.14 14.44
N ILE A 62 -20.59 5.68 13.44
CA ILE A 62 -20.52 6.23 12.08
C ILE A 62 -21.53 7.37 11.99
N ASP A 63 -21.06 8.58 11.70
CA ASP A 63 -21.89 9.74 11.43
C ASP A 63 -21.98 9.99 9.93
N GLU A 64 -23.18 9.80 9.38
CA GLU A 64 -23.51 9.99 7.96
C GLU A 64 -24.38 11.25 7.74
N SER A 65 -24.46 12.15 8.73
CA SER A 65 -25.32 13.34 8.66
C SER A 65 -24.84 14.41 7.65
N THR A 66 -23.57 14.34 7.25
CA THR A 66 -22.97 15.24 6.26
C THR A 66 -22.55 14.47 5.00
N SER A 67 -22.14 15.17 3.95
CA SER A 67 -21.56 14.52 2.76
C SER A 67 -20.26 13.76 3.07
N ASN A 68 -19.62 14.04 4.21
CA ASN A 68 -18.46 13.31 4.69
C ASN A 68 -18.91 12.34 5.78
N VAL A 69 -18.68 11.05 5.55
CA VAL A 69 -18.87 10.03 6.58
C VAL A 69 -17.75 10.18 7.60
N LEU A 70 -18.12 10.42 8.86
CA LEU A 70 -17.18 10.53 9.97
C LEU A 70 -17.25 9.29 10.85
N LEU A 71 -16.10 8.82 11.34
CA LEU A 71 -16.02 7.75 12.32
C LEU A 71 -15.58 8.33 13.67
N GLU A 72 -16.43 8.22 14.68
CA GLU A 72 -16.18 8.76 16.01
C GLU A 72 -15.68 7.68 16.96
N CYS A 73 -14.57 7.99 17.65
CA CYS A 73 -14.03 7.13 18.70
C CYS A 73 -14.92 7.16 19.96
N PRO A 74 -15.08 6.03 20.67
CA PRO A 74 -15.84 5.98 21.93
C PRO A 74 -15.09 6.64 23.10
N THR A 75 -13.82 7.00 22.90
CA THR A 75 -12.94 7.59 23.92
C THR A 75 -12.06 8.67 23.31
N ASP A 76 -11.75 9.67 24.14
CA ASP A 76 -10.77 10.72 23.82
C ASP A 76 -9.32 10.28 24.08
N VAL A 77 -9.13 9.14 24.77
CA VAL A 77 -7.82 8.57 25.05
C VAL A 77 -7.29 7.87 23.82
N ARG A 78 -6.13 8.33 23.33
CA ARG A 78 -5.42 7.71 22.21
C ARG A 78 -4.30 6.82 22.74
N LEU A 79 -4.09 5.69 22.06
CA LEU A 79 -2.90 4.89 22.24
C LEU A 79 -1.67 5.78 22.00
N PRO A 80 -0.62 5.64 22.81
CA PRO A 80 0.64 6.32 22.53
C PRO A 80 1.14 5.90 21.15
N GLU A 81 1.73 6.84 20.42
CA GLU A 81 2.40 6.52 19.16
C GLU A 81 3.40 5.38 19.41
N PRO A 82 3.40 4.33 18.58
CA PRO A 82 4.38 3.27 18.72
C PRO A 82 5.78 3.88 18.72
N ALA A 83 6.54 3.64 19.79
CA ALA A 83 7.92 4.11 19.86
C ALA A 83 8.75 3.40 18.78
N ALA A 84 8.88 4.03 17.62
CA ALA A 84 9.82 3.59 16.60
C ALA A 84 11.23 3.99 17.06
N SER A 85 11.83 3.18 17.93
CA SER A 85 13.18 3.43 18.46
C SER A 85 14.29 2.99 17.49
N GLY A 86 13.94 2.53 16.29
CA GLY A 86 14.86 2.07 15.25
C GLY A 86 15.15 3.15 14.21
N PRO A 87 16.23 3.00 13.42
CA PRO A 87 16.53 3.91 12.33
C PRO A 87 15.39 3.90 11.31
N LEU A 88 15.00 5.09 10.84
CA LEU A 88 13.94 5.27 9.85
C LEU A 88 14.55 5.34 8.43
N ASN A 89 13.77 4.95 7.43
CA ASN A 89 14.11 5.18 6.02
C ASN A 89 13.70 6.60 5.56
N GLU A 90 13.97 6.94 4.31
CA GLU A 90 13.60 8.24 3.72
C GLU A 90 12.09 8.55 3.70
N PHE A 91 11.23 7.56 3.95
CA PHE A 91 9.77 7.71 4.03
C PHE A 91 9.27 7.81 5.48
N GLY A 92 10.17 7.84 6.47
CA GLY A 92 9.80 7.87 7.88
C GLY A 92 9.26 6.54 8.41
N MET A 93 9.47 5.43 7.69
CA MET A 93 9.09 4.08 8.13
C MET A 93 10.30 3.36 8.76
N PRO A 94 10.08 2.33 9.60
CA PRO A 94 11.19 1.52 10.12
C PRO A 94 12.08 1.01 8.99
N ALA A 95 13.40 1.19 9.12
CA ALA A 95 14.34 0.72 8.12
C ALA A 95 14.31 -0.82 8.02
N SER A 96 14.46 -1.34 6.79
CA SER A 96 14.60 -2.78 6.56
C SER A 96 15.87 -3.31 7.23
N GLU A 97 15.89 -4.61 7.55
CA GLU A 97 17.05 -5.25 8.20
C GLU A 97 18.36 -5.04 7.42
N GLU A 98 18.31 -5.14 6.09
CA GLU A 98 19.46 -4.88 5.21
C GLU A 98 19.98 -3.44 5.34
N ARG A 99 19.06 -2.47 5.41
CA ARG A 99 19.42 -1.06 5.58
C ARG A 99 19.96 -0.77 6.98
N VAL A 100 19.38 -1.39 8.01
CA VAL A 100 19.87 -1.33 9.38
C VAL A 100 21.32 -1.85 9.46
N GLU A 101 21.61 -2.97 8.80
CA GLU A 101 22.96 -3.53 8.75
C GLU A 101 23.95 -2.60 8.05
N LYS A 102 23.55 -1.98 6.94
CA LYS A 102 24.37 -1.00 6.22
C LYS A 102 24.68 0.24 7.06
N LEU A 103 23.70 0.74 7.82
CA LEU A 103 23.89 1.87 8.75
C LEU A 103 24.88 1.53 9.86
N ARG A 104 24.72 0.37 10.51
CA ARG A 104 25.64 -0.10 11.56
C ARG A 104 27.08 -0.24 11.06
N ARG A 105 27.27 -0.72 9.83
CA ARG A 105 28.58 -0.82 9.19
C ARG A 105 29.24 0.54 8.97
N HIS A 106 28.45 1.58 8.70
CA HIS A 106 28.95 2.94 8.48
C HIS A 106 29.20 3.70 9.79
N GLU A 107 28.46 3.41 10.87
CA GLU A 107 28.66 4.02 12.19
C GLU A 107 29.86 3.43 12.95
N GLY A 108 30.30 2.22 12.61
CA GLY A 108 31.44 1.53 13.22
C GLY A 108 32.79 1.67 12.49
N ALA A 109 32.86 2.51 11.44
CA ALA A 109 34.07 2.80 10.66
C ALA A 109 34.59 4.22 10.97
#